data_AF-A0A0S4J9Q1-F1
#
_entry.id   AF-A0A0S4J9Q1-F1
#
_cell.length_a   1.000
_cell.length_b   1.000
_cell.length_c   1.000
_cell.angle_alpha   90.00
_cell.angle_beta   90.00
_cell.angle_gamma   90.00
#
_symmetry.space_group_name_H-M   'P 1'
#
loop_
_entity.id
_entity.type
_entity.pdbx_description
1 polymer ?
#
loop_
_entity_poly.entity_id
_entity_poly.type
_entity_poly.pdbx_seq_one_letter_code
_entity_poly.pdbx_strand_id
1 'polypeptide(L)'
;MEVDPDIAELLSSMDNSLLELQQRVQGPLAQLNEDVVASNYPVEDQAKITLATAFTLIMSYYCHKRLHNEPIDPQLKLKVERVSEYVKKLREIKEIERLRGLTLEDDGTIAPESKRPRIDKAATQRIVQNAIGVNERLS
;
A
#
# COMPACT_ATOMS: atom_id res chain seq x y z
N MET A 1 12.53 -37.82 -3.56
CA MET A 1 11.59 -37.52 -4.66
C MET A 1 12.32 -36.56 -5.57
N GLU A 2 12.60 -36.95 -6.81
CA GLU A 2 13.20 -36.02 -7.77
C GLU A 2 12.15 -34.97 -8.13
N VAL A 3 12.48 -33.70 -7.88
CA VAL A 3 11.63 -32.57 -8.24
C VAL A 3 11.96 -32.24 -9.69
N ASP A 4 10.92 -32.10 -10.51
CA ASP A 4 11.05 -31.67 -11.90
C ASP A 4 11.95 -30.41 -11.96
N PRO A 5 12.97 -30.35 -12.85
CA PRO A 5 13.86 -29.21 -12.97
C PRO A 5 13.12 -27.86 -13.13
N ASP A 6 11.99 -27.84 -13.83
CA ASP A 6 11.19 -26.63 -14.05
C ASP A 6 10.46 -26.20 -12.76
N ILE A 7 10.08 -27.18 -11.92
CA ILE A 7 9.48 -26.93 -10.60
C ILE A 7 10.57 -26.48 -9.61
N ALA A 8 11.78 -27.03 -9.71
CA ALA A 8 12.90 -26.70 -8.84
C ALA A 8 13.32 -25.23 -9.00
N GLU A 9 13.36 -24.72 -10.25
CA GLU A 9 13.64 -23.29 -10.50
C GLU A 9 12.56 -22.38 -9.91
N LEU A 10 11.28 -22.72 -10.11
CA LEU A 10 10.16 -21.98 -9.53
C LEU A 10 10.23 -21.97 -8.00
N LEU A 11 10.47 -23.11 -7.36
CA LEU A 11 10.60 -23.23 -5.91
C LEU A 11 11.74 -22.38 -5.37
N SER A 12 12.91 -22.42 -6.03
CA SER A 12 14.07 -21.59 -5.66
C SER A 12 13.76 -20.09 -5.78
N SER A 13 13.08 -19.67 -6.84
CA SER A 13 12.65 -18.29 -7.04
C SER A 13 11.65 -17.83 -5.96
N MET A 14 10.70 -18.69 -5.61
CA MET A 14 9.73 -18.43 -4.54
C MET A 14 10.39 -18.34 -3.17
N ASP A 15 11.34 -19.21 -2.86
CA ASP A 15 12.06 -19.23 -1.58
C ASP A 15 12.90 -17.95 -1.40
N ASN A 16 13.63 -17.53 -2.45
CA ASN A 16 14.34 -16.26 -2.46
C ASN A 16 13.41 -15.07 -2.25
N SER A 17 12.25 -15.06 -2.93
CA SER A 17 11.25 -14.00 -2.78
C SER A 17 10.68 -13.94 -1.37
N LEU A 18 10.42 -15.10 -0.75
CA LEU A 18 9.93 -15.19 0.64
C LEU A 18 10.99 -14.69 1.63
N LEU A 19 12.26 -15.03 1.42
CA LEU A 19 13.36 -14.56 2.25
C LEU A 19 13.52 -13.04 2.19
N GLU A 20 13.46 -12.45 0.99
CA GLU A 20 13.50 -10.99 0.82
C GLU A 20 12.32 -10.31 1.51
N LEU A 21 11.11 -10.86 1.36
CA LEU A 21 9.90 -10.33 1.97
C LEU A 21 10.00 -10.41 3.50
N GLN A 22 10.48 -11.52 4.04
CA GLN A 22 10.73 -11.68 5.47
C GLN A 22 11.71 -10.62 5.97
N GLN A 23 12.88 -10.47 5.35
CA GLN A 23 13.90 -9.53 5.79
C GLN A 23 13.45 -8.06 5.71
N ARG A 24 12.71 -7.69 4.65
CA ARG A 24 12.31 -6.30 4.41
C ARG A 24 11.06 -5.88 5.15
N VAL A 25 10.14 -6.80 5.39
CA VAL A 25 8.76 -6.48 5.81
C VAL A 25 8.49 -6.89 7.24
N GLN A 26 9.13 -7.97 7.75
CA GLN A 26 8.87 -8.48 9.10
C GLN A 26 9.18 -7.45 10.19
N GLY A 27 10.34 -6.79 10.11
CA GLY A 27 10.74 -5.76 11.08
C GLY A 27 9.77 -4.57 11.11
N PRO A 28 9.52 -3.90 9.97
CA PRO A 28 8.59 -2.79 9.90
C PRO A 28 7.16 -3.16 10.34
N LEU A 29 6.65 -4.33 9.97
CA LEU A 29 5.33 -4.78 10.42
C LEU A 29 5.29 -5.06 11.93
N ALA A 30 6.33 -5.65 12.50
CA ALA A 30 6.38 -5.94 13.94
C ALA A 30 6.43 -4.67 14.80
N GLN A 31 6.95 -3.57 14.24
CA GLN A 31 7.00 -2.26 14.90
C GLN A 31 5.76 -1.40 14.61
N LEU A 32 4.87 -1.87 13.72
CA LEU A 32 3.68 -1.11 13.37
C LEU A 32 2.72 -1.07 14.56
N ASN A 33 2.49 0.13 15.07
CA ASN A 33 1.54 0.39 16.14
C ASN A 33 0.60 1.52 15.70
N GLU A 34 -0.68 1.19 15.56
CA GLU A 34 -1.71 2.10 15.06
C GLU A 34 -1.86 3.35 15.94
N ASP A 35 -1.76 3.21 17.27
CA ASP A 35 -1.85 4.33 18.22
C ASP A 35 -0.65 5.27 18.07
N VAL A 36 0.54 4.72 17.85
CA VAL A 36 1.76 5.50 17.59
C VAL A 36 1.65 6.23 16.25
N VAL A 37 1.12 5.57 15.21
CA VAL A 37 0.91 6.17 13.89
C VAL A 37 -0.10 7.31 13.96
N ALA A 38 -1.24 7.08 14.61
CA ALA A 38 -2.30 8.07 14.78
C ALA A 38 -1.87 9.30 15.60
N SER A 39 -1.00 9.09 16.60
CA SER A 39 -0.60 10.15 17.54
C SER A 39 0.61 10.98 17.08
N ASN A 40 1.50 10.40 16.26
CA ASN A 40 2.80 11.02 15.95
C ASN A 40 2.98 11.43 14.48
N TYR A 41 2.09 11.01 13.57
CA TYR A 41 2.25 11.27 12.13
C TYR A 41 1.11 12.14 11.59
N PRO A 42 1.37 13.01 10.60
CA PRO A 42 0.32 13.70 9.86
C PRO A 42 -0.63 12.72 9.15
N VAL A 43 -1.89 13.12 8.96
CA VAL A 43 -2.96 12.30 8.33
C VAL A 43 -2.53 11.67 7.00
N GLU A 44 -1.72 12.37 6.21
CA GLU A 44 -1.23 11.88 4.93
C GLU A 44 -0.25 10.70 5.09
N ASP A 45 0.66 10.79 6.07
CA ASP A 45 1.62 9.74 6.34
C ASP A 45 0.96 8.54 7.03
N GLN A 46 -0.04 8.80 7.89
CA GLN A 46 -0.92 7.75 8.39
C GLN A 46 -1.57 6.97 7.23
N ALA A 47 -2.15 7.68 6.26
CA ALA A 47 -2.78 7.04 5.10
C ALA A 47 -1.80 6.17 4.28
N LYS A 48 -0.57 6.65 4.08
CA LYS A 48 0.49 5.89 3.38
C LYS A 48 0.84 4.61 4.13
N ILE A 49 1.05 4.71 5.45
CA ILE A 49 1.40 3.58 6.31
C ILE A 49 0.26 2.55 6.35
N THR A 50 -0.98 2.99 6.56
CA THR A 50 -2.16 2.12 6.56
C THR A 50 -2.35 1.42 5.23
N LEU A 51 -2.21 2.13 4.10
CA LEU A 51 -2.37 1.54 2.77
C LEU A 51 -1.26 0.54 2.43
N ALA A 52 -0.01 0.83 2.80
CA ALA A 52 1.10 -0.11 2.63
C ALA A 52 0.89 -1.38 3.45
N THR A 53 0.42 -1.24 4.69
CA THR A 53 0.12 -2.36 5.58
C THR A 53 -1.03 -3.22 5.04
N ALA A 54 -2.12 -2.58 4.63
CA ALA A 54 -3.27 -3.27 4.05
C ALA A 54 -2.90 -4.03 2.77
N PHE A 55 -2.06 -3.44 1.92
CA PHE A 55 -1.57 -4.10 0.71
C PHE A 55 -0.77 -5.35 1.04
N THR A 56 0.21 -5.22 1.95
CA THR A 56 1.05 -6.35 2.37
C THR A 56 0.20 -7.49 2.95
N LEU A 57 -0.73 -7.20 3.87
CA LEU A 57 -1.60 -8.21 4.48
C LEU A 57 -2.47 -8.94 3.45
N ILE A 58 -3.12 -8.18 2.56
CA ILE A 58 -4.02 -8.74 1.54
C ILE A 58 -3.23 -9.60 0.55
N MET A 59 -2.03 -9.17 0.14
CA MET A 59 -1.18 -9.96 -0.75
C MET A 59 -0.66 -11.23 -0.05
N SER A 60 -0.24 -11.15 1.20
CA SER A 60 0.15 -12.33 1.99
C SER A 60 -0.99 -13.32 2.12
N TYR A 61 -2.22 -12.86 2.39
CA TYR A 61 -3.40 -13.72 2.47
C TYR A 61 -3.77 -14.34 1.11
N TYR A 62 -3.69 -13.57 0.03
CA TYR A 62 -3.87 -14.08 -1.33
C TYR A 62 -2.86 -15.19 -1.66
N CYS A 63 -1.58 -14.96 -1.37
CA CYS A 63 -0.52 -15.95 -1.58
C CYS A 63 -0.76 -17.22 -0.75
N HIS A 64 -1.17 -17.08 0.52
CA HIS A 64 -1.52 -18.21 1.37
C HIS A 64 -2.65 -19.06 0.75
N LYS A 65 -3.75 -18.42 0.31
CA LYS A 65 -4.86 -19.12 -0.36
C LYS A 65 -4.40 -19.86 -1.63
N ARG A 66 -3.55 -19.22 -2.44
CA ARG A 66 -2.98 -19.84 -3.65
C ARG A 66 -2.13 -21.06 -3.33
N LEU A 67 -1.26 -20.98 -2.32
CA LEU A 67 -0.39 -22.07 -1.90
C LEU A 67 -1.18 -23.28 -1.38
N HIS A 68 -2.30 -23.04 -0.69
CA HIS A 68 -3.18 -24.09 -0.20
C HIS A 68 -4.21 -24.58 -1.24
N ASN A 69 -4.14 -24.10 -2.49
CA ASN A 69 -5.14 -24.37 -3.54
C ASN A 69 -6.58 -24.09 -3.09
N GLU A 70 -6.75 -23.11 -2.21
CA GLU A 70 -8.05 -22.71 -1.73
C GLU A 70 -8.73 -21.76 -2.72
N PRO A 71 -10.06 -21.84 -2.88
CA PRO A 71 -10.79 -20.94 -3.75
C PRO A 71 -10.64 -19.50 -3.27
N ILE A 72 -10.34 -18.62 -4.22
CA ILE A 72 -10.25 -17.18 -3.96
C ILE A 72 -11.67 -16.62 -4.00
N ASP A 73 -12.18 -16.25 -2.84
CA ASP A 73 -13.46 -15.54 -2.71
C ASP A 73 -13.44 -14.26 -3.57
N PRO A 74 -14.49 -14.01 -4.40
CA PRO A 74 -14.66 -12.75 -5.13
C PRO A 74 -14.43 -11.49 -4.30
N GLN A 75 -14.77 -11.49 -3.01
CA GLN A 75 -14.51 -10.34 -2.14
C GLN A 75 -13.01 -10.09 -1.92
N LEU A 76 -12.20 -11.14 -1.79
CA LEU A 76 -10.75 -11.02 -1.67
C LEU A 76 -10.16 -10.42 -2.96
N LYS A 77 -10.62 -10.88 -4.12
CA LYS A 77 -10.18 -10.34 -5.42
C LYS A 77 -10.46 -8.84 -5.54
N LEU A 78 -11.66 -8.41 -5.18
CA LEU A 78 -12.03 -6.98 -5.16
C LEU A 78 -11.18 -6.18 -4.18
N LYS A 79 -10.86 -6.73 -3.01
CA LYS A 79 -9.97 -6.09 -2.03
C LYS A 79 -8.55 -5.92 -2.57
N VAL A 80 -8.00 -6.94 -3.24
CA VAL A 80 -6.69 -6.88 -3.91
C VAL A 80 -6.67 -5.77 -4.98
N GLU A 81 -7.68 -5.74 -5.85
CA GLU A 81 -7.81 -4.73 -6.91
C GLU A 81 -7.87 -3.32 -6.31
N ARG A 82 -8.73 -3.13 -5.31
CA ARG A 82 -8.96 -1.83 -4.67
C ARG A 82 -7.72 -1.29 -3.98
N VAL A 83 -7.02 -2.12 -3.20
CA VAL A 83 -5.81 -1.68 -2.51
C VAL A 83 -4.67 -1.43 -3.49
N SER A 84 -4.57 -2.22 -4.56
CA SER A 84 -3.61 -1.98 -5.64
C SER A 84 -3.84 -0.62 -6.32
N GLU A 85 -5.09 -0.25 -6.58
CA GLU A 85 -5.44 1.06 -7.11
C GLU A 85 -5.09 2.20 -6.14
N TYR A 86 -5.35 2.05 -4.85
CA TYR A 86 -5.00 3.08 -3.87
C TYR A 86 -3.49 3.28 -3.75
N VAL A 87 -2.70 2.20 -3.79
CA VAL A 87 -1.24 2.28 -3.82
C VAL A 87 -0.75 3.01 -5.08
N LYS A 88 -1.35 2.75 -6.25
CA LYS A 88 -1.05 3.50 -7.49
C LYS A 88 -1.36 4.98 -7.35
N LYS A 89 -2.56 5.34 -6.89
CA LYS A 89 -2.98 6.73 -6.68
C LYS A 89 -2.06 7.47 -5.70
N LEU A 90 -1.64 6.83 -4.61
CA LEU A 90 -0.67 7.44 -3.68
C LEU A 90 0.69 7.70 -4.33
N ARG A 91 1.19 6.77 -5.18
CA ARG A 91 2.44 6.97 -5.91
C ARG A 91 2.31 8.12 -6.91
N GLU A 92 1.20 8.21 -7.62
CA GLU A 92 0.90 9.30 -8.55
C GLU A 92 0.85 10.65 -7.83
N ILE A 93 0.17 10.73 -6.68
CA ILE A 93 0.13 11.95 -5.86
C ILE A 93 1.53 12.37 -5.42
N LYS A 94 2.33 11.42 -4.90
CA LYS A 94 3.71 11.69 -4.47
C LYS A 94 4.60 12.19 -5.61
N GLU A 95 4.43 11.63 -6.81
CA GLU A 95 5.18 12.08 -7.98
C GLU A 95 4.75 13.48 -8.43
N ILE A 96 3.45 13.78 -8.40
CA ILE A 96 2.93 15.13 -8.67
C ILE A 96 3.48 16.14 -7.65
N GLU A 97 3.53 15.80 -6.37
CA GLU A 97 4.10 16.66 -5.32
C GLU A 97 5.59 16.87 -5.50
N ARG A 98 6.35 15.83 -5.85
CA ARG A 98 7.77 15.94 -6.17
C ARG A 98 7.99 16.86 -7.38
N LEU A 99 7.22 16.68 -8.45
CA LEU A 99 7.28 17.54 -9.64
C LEU A 99 6.92 19.00 -9.29
N ARG A 100 5.95 19.20 -8.38
CA ARG A 100 5.59 20.54 -7.88
C ARG A 100 6.69 21.17 -7.01
N GLY A 101 7.33 20.39 -6.15
CA GLY A 101 8.49 20.82 -5.37
C GLY A 101 9.64 21.25 -6.27
N LEU A 102 9.90 20.50 -7.33
CA LEU A 102 10.89 20.85 -8.37
C LEU A 102 10.50 22.11 -9.15
N THR A 103 9.21 22.36 -9.42
CA THR A 103 8.77 23.61 -10.07
C THR A 103 8.76 24.84 -9.16
N LEU A 104 8.80 24.67 -7.84
CA LEU A 104 8.81 25.80 -6.88
C LEU A 104 10.24 26.26 -6.54
N GLU A 105 11.26 25.47 -6.87
CA GLU A 105 12.67 25.83 -6.64
C GLU A 105 13.33 26.54 -7.84
N ASP A 106 12.69 26.59 -9.02
CA ASP A 106 13.31 27.12 -10.26
C ASP A 106 12.70 28.44 -10.80
N ASP A 107 11.75 29.06 -10.10
CA ASP A 107 11.36 30.44 -10.36
C ASP A 107 10.84 31.05 -9.06
N GLY A 108 11.60 32.00 -8.50
CA GLY A 108 11.33 32.71 -7.24
C GLY A 108 10.10 33.61 -7.28
N THR A 109 9.03 33.18 -7.92
CA THR A 109 7.77 33.92 -8.08
C THR A 109 6.62 33.05 -7.57
N ILE A 110 6.17 33.33 -6.35
CA ILE A 110 5.01 32.67 -5.73
C ILE A 110 3.80 32.87 -6.64
N ALA A 111 3.40 31.82 -7.38
CA ALA A 111 2.21 31.89 -8.21
C ALA A 111 0.96 32.13 -7.34
N PRO A 112 0.07 33.07 -7.72
CA PRO A 112 -1.10 33.44 -6.93
C PRO A 112 -2.04 32.23 -6.73
N GLU A 113 -2.62 32.15 -5.53
CA GLU A 113 -3.44 31.03 -5.02
C GLU A 113 -4.59 30.59 -5.94
N SER A 114 -4.98 31.41 -6.92
CA SER A 114 -6.09 31.16 -7.84
C SER A 114 -5.85 30.05 -8.87
N LYS A 115 -4.61 29.55 -9.03
CA LYS A 115 -4.26 28.50 -10.00
C LYS A 115 -3.81 27.17 -9.39
N ARG A 116 -3.78 27.02 -8.07
CA ARG A 116 -3.47 25.73 -7.45
C ARG A 116 -4.64 24.77 -7.66
N PRO A 117 -4.45 23.57 -8.23
CA PRO A 117 -5.51 22.56 -8.23
C PRO A 117 -5.87 22.26 -6.78
N ARG A 118 -7.11 22.55 -6.39
CA ARG A 118 -7.62 22.23 -5.05
C ARG A 118 -7.53 20.73 -4.87
N ILE A 119 -6.57 20.28 -4.06
CA ILE A 119 -6.64 18.95 -3.48
C ILE A 119 -7.89 18.96 -2.62
N ASP A 120 -8.91 18.23 -3.07
CA ASP A 120 -10.14 18.09 -2.32
C ASP A 120 -9.81 17.27 -1.06
N LYS A 121 -9.49 17.97 0.03
CA LYS A 121 -9.18 17.36 1.31
C LYS A 121 -10.30 16.41 1.75
N ALA A 122 -11.55 16.67 1.33
CA ALA A 122 -12.66 15.77 1.57
C ALA A 122 -12.54 14.45 0.79
N ALA A 123 -11.98 14.45 -0.42
CA ALA A 123 -11.73 13.23 -1.19
C ALA A 123 -10.63 12.36 -0.55
N THR A 124 -9.52 12.97 -0.12
CA THR A 124 -8.45 12.25 0.60
C THR A 124 -8.99 11.68 1.91
N GLN A 125 -9.76 12.45 2.65
CA GLN A 125 -10.32 12.03 3.94
C GLN A 125 -11.39 10.95 3.79
N ARG A 126 -12.18 10.96 2.70
CA ARG A 126 -13.10 9.85 2.34
C ARG A 126 -12.36 8.57 1.96
N ILE A 127 -11.22 8.66 1.28
CA ILE A 127 -10.39 7.48 0.95
C ILE A 127 -9.86 6.86 2.24
N VAL A 128 -9.38 7.67 3.17
CA VAL A 128 -8.89 7.23 4.48
C VAL A 128 -10.00 6.62 5.32
N GLN A 129 -11.16 7.29 5.45
CA GLN A 129 -12.30 6.76 6.21
C GLN A 129 -12.84 5.44 5.64
N ASN A 130 -12.86 5.29 4.31
CA ASN A 130 -13.28 4.03 3.68
C ASN A 130 -12.24 2.91 3.84
N ALA A 131 -10.96 3.24 4.00
CA ALA A 131 -9.93 2.25 4.28
C ALA A 131 -10.00 1.77 5.74
N ILE A 132 -10.27 2.68 6.69
CA ILE A 132 -10.40 2.38 8.13
C ILE A 132 -11.72 1.66 8.44
N GLY A 133 -12.85 2.10 7.87
CA GLY A 133 -14.18 1.50 8.11
C GLY A 133 -14.38 0.09 7.54
N VAL A 134 -13.42 -0.45 6.78
CA VAL A 134 -13.41 -1.87 6.37
C VAL A 134 -13.03 -2.78 7.55
N ASN A 135 -12.32 -2.26 8.55
CA ASN A 135 -11.89 -3.04 9.72
C ASN A 135 -13.03 -3.32 10.71
N GLU A 136 -14.01 -2.42 10.84
CA GLU A 136 -15.14 -2.57 11.78
C GLU A 136 -16.25 -3.51 11.29
N ARG A 137 -16.30 -3.84 9.99
CA ARG A 137 -17.31 -4.77 9.44
C ARG A 137 -16.87 -6.24 9.46
N LEU A 138 -15.76 -6.53 10.13
CA LEU A 138 -15.19 -7.87 10.29
C LEU A 138 -15.23 -8.37 11.75
N SER A 139 -15.96 -7.69 12.63
CA SER A 139 -16.30 -8.17 13.98
C SER A 139 -17.67 -8.83 13.99
#